data_AF-A0AAW2ZPJ5-F1
#
_entry.id   AF-A0AAW2ZPJ5-F1
#
_cell.length_a   1.000
_cell.length_b   1.000
_cell.length_c   1.000
_cell.angle_alpha   90.00
_cell.angle_beta   90.00
_cell.angle_gamma   90.00
#
_symmetry.space_group_name_H-M   'P 1'
#
loop_
_entity.id
_entity.type
_entity.pdbx_description
1 polymer ?
#
loop_
_entity_poly.entity_id
_entity_poly.type
_entity_poly.pdbx_seq_one_letter_code
_entity_poly.pdbx_strand_id
1 'polypeptide(L)'
;MILLDLDEDSFLNIVLFLDSNSWAKVLATCKQFNEYKKEFRANSNKVFKVNKNANLEDMVSAFVGDFRNLNIDAADYDRITDKVLSKFINVHSLSISGCHRITDMGVAHLSGVHTLSISNCSRLTNTGLAYLSNVHKLSIKHCVRLTNAGLEHLSNIYNLNISECDWITDKGLVHLSGVHDLSISHCHNITGKGFVYLSNLHTFNVSHCNRITDEGIAHLIDIHALNVRECSRVSIKRLKCLKNLVRM
;
A
#
# COMPACT_ATOMS: atom_id res chain seq x y z
N MET A 1 27.89 22.71 22.61
CA MET A 1 27.15 21.62 21.95
C MET A 1 27.36 21.84 20.46
N ILE A 2 28.13 20.95 19.81
CA ILE A 2 28.54 21.10 18.42
C ILE A 2 27.28 21.00 17.57
N LEU A 3 26.82 22.14 17.04
CA LEU A 3 25.90 22.18 15.92
C LEU A 3 26.70 21.62 14.74
N LEU A 4 26.45 20.36 14.40
CA LEU A 4 26.90 19.83 13.13
C LEU A 4 26.22 20.70 12.06
N ASP A 5 26.99 21.27 11.13
CA ASP A 5 26.51 21.75 9.83
C ASP A 5 25.97 20.54 9.05
N LEU A 6 24.86 19.99 9.51
CA LEU A 6 24.12 18.97 8.80
C LEU A 6 23.37 19.69 7.70
N ASP A 7 23.52 19.20 6.48
CA ASP A 7 22.61 19.54 5.41
C ASP A 7 21.17 19.12 5.77
N GLU A 8 20.20 19.75 5.11
CA GLU A 8 18.77 19.55 5.35
C GLU A 8 18.38 18.06 5.34
N ASP A 9 18.94 17.27 4.41
CA ASP A 9 18.60 15.86 4.26
C ASP A 9 19.13 15.03 5.41
N SER A 10 20.39 15.24 5.77
CA SER A 10 20.99 14.59 6.92
C SER A 10 20.22 14.93 8.20
N PHE A 11 19.80 16.19 8.36
CA PHE A 11 19.01 16.61 9.51
C PHE A 11 17.62 15.95 9.51
N LEU A 12 16.84 16.03 8.44
CA LEU A 12 15.51 15.40 8.37
C LEU A 12 15.56 13.89 8.59
N ASN A 13 16.57 13.21 8.03
CA ASN A 13 16.78 11.78 8.26
C ASN A 13 17.08 11.49 9.73
N ILE A 14 17.88 12.32 10.41
CA ILE A 14 18.12 12.13 11.84
C ILE A 14 16.82 12.31 12.62
N VAL A 15 16.10 13.41 12.37
CA VAL A 15 14.93 13.76 13.17
C VAL A 15 13.82 12.70 13.00
N LEU A 16 13.60 12.16 11.80
CA LEU A 16 12.62 11.06 11.54
C LEU A 16 12.94 9.73 12.26
N PHE A 17 14.16 9.58 12.76
CA PHE A 17 14.59 8.39 13.49
C PHE A 17 14.61 8.58 15.01
N LEU A 18 14.32 9.79 15.51
CA LEU A 18 14.29 10.08 16.93
C LEU A 18 13.08 9.43 17.62
N ASP A 19 13.28 9.05 18.89
CA ASP A 19 12.20 8.68 19.79
C ASP A 19 11.47 9.94 20.34
N SER A 20 10.32 9.74 20.98
CA SER A 20 9.47 10.84 21.48
C SER A 20 10.21 11.81 22.40
N ASN A 21 11.08 11.30 23.26
CA ASN A 21 11.84 12.13 24.20
C ASN A 21 12.90 12.96 23.49
N SER A 22 13.57 12.37 22.50
CA SER A 22 14.57 13.05 21.69
C SER A 22 13.92 14.07 20.76
N TRP A 23 12.74 13.77 20.22
CA TRP A 23 11.88 14.71 19.50
C TRP A 23 11.52 15.94 20.32
N ALA A 24 10.98 15.74 21.52
CA ALA A 24 10.62 16.84 22.42
C ALA A 24 11.82 17.72 22.76
N LYS A 25 13.00 17.11 22.95
CA LYS A 25 14.26 17.84 23.17
C LYS A 25 14.67 18.65 21.95
N VAL A 26 14.64 18.08 20.75
CA VAL A 26 14.97 18.82 19.51
C VAL A 26 14.02 19.99 19.31
N LEU A 27 12.72 19.79 19.51
CA LEU A 27 11.70 20.85 19.44
C LEU A 27 11.96 21.98 20.45
N ALA A 28 12.34 21.64 21.68
CA ALA A 28 12.58 22.61 22.74
C ALA A 28 13.91 23.36 22.60
N THR A 29 14.89 22.81 21.88
CA THR A 29 16.28 23.30 21.92
C THR A 29 16.82 23.80 20.57
N CYS A 30 16.23 23.42 19.43
CA CYS A 30 16.79 23.71 18.12
C CYS A 30 16.04 24.87 17.41
N LYS A 31 16.64 26.07 17.38
CA LYS A 31 16.11 27.22 16.59
C LYS A 31 16.10 26.94 15.08
N GLN A 32 17.14 26.27 14.55
CA GLN A 32 17.26 25.89 13.13
C GLN A 32 16.13 24.97 12.66
N PHE A 33 15.55 24.15 13.56
CA PHE A 33 14.41 23.29 13.22
C PHE A 33 13.21 24.10 12.68
N ASN A 34 12.98 25.31 13.18
CA ASN A 34 11.90 26.16 12.68
C ASN A 34 12.17 26.77 11.30
N GLU A 35 13.44 26.95 10.92
CA GLU A 35 13.84 27.39 9.58
C GLU A 35 13.71 26.23 8.59
N TYR A 36 14.21 25.04 8.95
CA TYR A 36 14.05 23.81 8.17
C TYR A 36 12.58 23.45 7.92
N LYS A 37 11.66 23.71 8.87
CA LYS A 37 10.21 23.52 8.64
C LYS A 37 9.65 24.32 7.47
N LYS A 38 10.18 25.51 7.20
CA LYS A 38 9.68 26.37 6.12
C LYS A 38 10.15 25.85 4.76
N GLU A 39 11.38 25.37 4.67
CA GLU A 39 11.98 24.82 3.45
C GLU A 39 11.53 23.38 3.15
N PHE A 40 11.20 22.60 4.18
CA PHE A 40 10.59 21.27 4.05
C PHE A 40 9.38 21.24 3.10
N ARG A 41 8.57 22.30 3.11
CA ARG A 41 7.43 22.46 2.18
C ARG A 41 7.84 22.51 0.70
N ALA A 42 9.06 22.96 0.40
CA ALA A 42 9.57 23.11 -0.96
C ALA A 42 10.12 21.79 -1.56
N ASN A 43 10.52 20.81 -0.73
CA ASN A 43 11.27 19.62 -1.17
C ASN A 43 10.44 18.30 -1.16
N SER A 44 9.18 18.37 -1.61
CA SER A 44 8.14 17.38 -1.29
C SER A 44 8.22 15.98 -1.94
N ASN A 45 9.22 15.65 -2.77
CA ASN A 45 9.22 14.34 -3.45
C ASN A 45 9.96 13.21 -2.71
N LYS A 46 10.66 13.49 -1.61
CA LYS A 46 11.42 12.48 -0.87
C LYS A 46 10.51 11.56 -0.07
N VAL A 47 10.84 10.27 -0.05
CA VAL A 47 10.13 9.27 0.78
C VAL A 47 10.71 9.30 2.18
N PHE A 48 9.91 9.73 3.14
CA PHE A 48 10.30 9.76 4.54
C PHE A 48 9.97 8.42 5.22
N LYS A 49 10.96 7.81 5.86
CA LYS A 49 10.77 6.58 6.65
C LYS A 49 10.72 6.92 8.12
N VAL A 50 9.64 6.54 8.79
CA VAL A 50 9.47 6.77 10.23
C VAL A 50 9.88 5.54 11.02
N ASN A 51 10.72 5.73 12.03
CA ASN A 51 11.16 4.67 12.94
C ASN A 51 9.98 4.15 13.80
N LYS A 52 9.91 2.82 13.98
CA LYS A 52 8.96 2.11 14.86
C LYS A 52 8.79 2.70 16.27
N ASN A 53 9.82 3.35 16.80
CA ASN A 53 9.80 3.89 18.16
C ASN A 53 9.33 5.36 18.23
N ALA A 54 9.16 6.04 17.10
CA ALA A 54 8.76 7.45 17.06
C ALA A 54 7.30 7.63 17.52
N ASN A 55 6.99 8.79 18.11
CA ASN A 55 5.62 9.22 18.33
C ASN A 55 5.09 9.90 17.06
N LEU A 56 4.20 9.19 16.36
CA LEU A 56 3.58 9.68 15.13
C LEU A 56 2.73 10.93 15.34
N GLU A 57 2.04 11.06 16.48
CA GLU A 57 1.22 12.26 16.75
C GLU A 57 2.09 13.52 16.86
N ASP A 58 3.20 13.44 17.59
CA ASP A 58 4.13 14.56 17.76
C ASP A 58 4.83 14.91 16.44
N MET A 59 5.26 13.90 15.68
CA MET A 59 5.89 14.09 14.38
C MET A 59 4.93 14.79 13.41
N VAL A 60 3.72 14.26 13.21
CA VAL A 60 2.78 14.86 12.25
C VAL A 60 2.36 16.26 12.68
N SER A 61 2.23 16.50 13.99
CA SER A 61 1.96 17.83 14.55
C SER A 61 3.11 18.81 14.28
N ALA A 62 4.37 18.35 14.31
CA ALA A 62 5.54 19.20 14.08
C ALA A 62 5.67 19.67 12.63
N PHE A 63 5.30 18.86 11.63
CA PHE A 63 5.42 19.20 10.20
C PHE A 63 4.10 19.61 9.54
N VAL A 64 3.04 19.84 10.32
CA VAL A 64 1.72 20.31 9.82
C VAL A 64 1.10 19.36 8.78
N GLY A 65 1.49 18.08 8.77
CA GLY A 65 0.93 17.10 7.84
C GLY A 65 1.33 17.26 6.36
N ASP A 66 2.36 18.06 6.04
CA ASP A 66 2.86 18.28 4.66
C ASP A 66 3.80 17.15 4.14
N PHE A 67 3.64 15.93 4.65
CA PHE A 67 4.35 14.79 4.09
C PHE A 67 3.67 14.34 2.79
N ARG A 68 4.26 14.67 1.64
CA ARG A 68 3.75 14.19 0.36
C ARG A 68 4.03 12.70 0.13
N ASN A 69 5.20 12.19 0.54
CA ASN A 69 5.54 10.76 0.44
C ASN A 69 6.04 10.22 1.79
N LEU A 70 5.27 9.33 2.41
CA LEU A 70 5.53 8.81 3.75
C LEU A 70 5.47 7.28 3.80
N ASN A 71 6.45 6.67 4.47
CA ASN A 71 6.47 5.26 4.79
C ASN A 71 6.64 5.06 6.29
N ILE A 72 5.66 4.44 6.92
CA ILE A 72 5.64 4.14 8.35
C ILE A 72 5.65 2.64 8.50
N ASP A 73 6.78 2.10 8.98
CA ASP A 73 6.87 0.70 9.35
C ASP A 73 6.62 0.56 10.86
N ALA A 74 5.35 0.36 11.23
CA ALA A 74 4.97 0.17 12.62
C ALA A 74 5.01 -1.34 12.95
N ALA A 75 6.18 -1.82 13.34
CA ALA A 75 6.30 -3.14 13.98
C ALA A 75 5.55 -3.22 15.32
N ASP A 76 5.15 -2.07 15.88
CA ASP A 76 4.31 -1.95 17.06
C ASP A 76 2.89 -1.54 16.63
N TYR A 77 2.05 -2.56 16.47
CA TYR A 77 0.78 -2.49 15.76
C TYR A 77 -0.20 -1.45 16.34
N ASP A 78 -0.02 -1.03 17.60
CA ASP A 78 -0.97 -0.22 18.38
C ASP A 78 -0.89 1.30 18.12
N ARG A 79 0.15 1.77 17.44
CA ARG A 79 0.45 3.21 17.33
C ARG A 79 -0.26 3.91 16.16
N ILE A 80 -0.59 3.18 15.09
CA ILE A 80 -1.29 3.76 13.94
C ILE A 80 -2.79 3.61 14.16
N THR A 81 -3.48 4.73 14.30
CA THR A 81 -4.93 4.80 14.53
C THR A 81 -5.59 5.74 13.53
N ASP A 82 -6.92 5.68 13.43
CA ASP A 82 -7.73 6.61 12.61
C ASP A 82 -7.42 8.08 12.94
N LYS A 83 -7.18 8.39 14.23
CA LYS A 83 -6.81 9.74 14.67
C LYS A 83 -5.50 10.21 14.06
N VAL A 84 -4.49 9.35 13.95
CA VAL A 84 -3.23 9.68 13.27
C VAL A 84 -3.46 9.88 11.78
N LEU A 85 -4.26 9.02 11.14
CA LEU A 85 -4.57 9.14 9.71
C LEU A 85 -5.26 10.47 9.37
N SER A 86 -6.12 10.97 10.26
CA SER A 86 -6.79 12.28 10.08
C SER A 86 -5.84 13.47 9.97
N LYS A 87 -4.56 13.29 10.32
CA LYS A 87 -3.53 14.35 10.27
C LYS A 87 -2.75 14.37 8.95
N PHE A 88 -2.90 13.36 8.09
CA PHE A 88 -2.26 13.33 6.77
C PHE A 88 -3.12 14.03 5.72
N ILE A 89 -3.07 15.36 5.69
CA ILE A 89 -3.95 16.18 4.83
C ILE A 89 -3.46 16.33 3.38
N ASN A 90 -2.17 16.20 3.12
CA ASN A 90 -1.55 16.46 1.81
C ASN A 90 -0.70 15.28 1.29
N VAL A 91 -0.95 14.07 1.78
CA VAL A 91 -0.15 12.90 1.40
C VAL A 91 -0.53 12.40 0.01
N HIS A 92 0.45 12.32 -0.89
CA HIS A 92 0.30 11.74 -2.22
C HIS A 92 0.61 10.25 -2.22
N SER A 93 1.63 9.83 -1.47
CA SER A 93 1.99 8.43 -1.27
C SER A 93 2.12 8.08 0.20
N LEU A 94 1.37 7.08 0.67
CA LEU A 94 1.40 6.60 2.04
C LEU A 94 1.60 5.08 2.06
N SER A 95 2.58 4.60 2.81
CA SER A 95 2.74 3.18 3.15
C SER A 95 2.70 3.02 4.66
N ILE A 96 1.81 2.17 5.15
CA ILE A 96 1.64 1.86 6.57
C ILE A 96 1.49 0.34 6.75
N SER A 97 2.30 -0.24 7.64
CA SER A 97 2.24 -1.65 8.02
C SER A 97 1.72 -1.80 9.45
N GLY A 98 1.19 -2.98 9.78
CA GLY A 98 0.81 -3.31 11.16
C GLY A 98 -0.45 -2.60 11.67
N CYS A 99 -1.37 -2.24 10.78
CA CYS A 99 -2.43 -1.26 11.03
C CYS A 99 -3.72 -1.83 11.64
N HIS A 100 -3.64 -2.66 12.69
CA HIS A 100 -4.81 -3.38 13.21
C HIS A 100 -5.88 -2.50 13.90
N ARG A 101 -5.53 -1.26 14.28
CA ARG A 101 -6.47 -0.28 14.85
C ARG A 101 -7.13 0.61 13.81
N ILE A 102 -6.70 0.55 12.55
CA ILE A 102 -7.30 1.34 11.49
C ILE A 102 -8.64 0.74 11.07
N THR A 103 -9.66 1.57 11.00
CA THR A 103 -11.01 1.23 10.54
C THR A 103 -11.33 1.91 9.23
N ASP A 104 -12.53 1.63 8.70
CA ASP A 104 -13.05 2.30 7.51
C ASP A 104 -13.04 3.83 7.64
N MET A 105 -13.28 4.37 8.85
CA MET A 105 -13.25 5.81 9.12
C MET A 105 -11.85 6.40 9.03
N GLY A 106 -10.82 5.66 9.46
CA GLY A 106 -9.44 6.08 9.30
C GLY A 106 -9.05 6.20 7.83
N VAL A 107 -9.44 5.21 7.03
CA VAL A 107 -9.16 5.18 5.58
C VAL A 107 -9.96 6.25 4.82
N ALA A 108 -11.10 6.70 5.32
CA ALA A 108 -11.85 7.82 4.73
C ALA A 108 -11.04 9.12 4.64
N HIS A 109 -10.11 9.34 5.58
CA HIS A 109 -9.17 10.46 5.55
C HIS A 109 -8.11 10.38 4.43
N LEU A 110 -8.00 9.22 3.77
CA LEU A 110 -7.00 8.94 2.72
C LEU A 110 -7.61 8.96 1.31
N SER A 111 -8.81 9.50 1.13
CA SER A 111 -9.53 9.50 -0.15
C SER A 111 -8.86 10.29 -1.29
N GLY A 112 -7.95 11.21 -0.95
CA GLY A 112 -7.16 11.99 -1.92
C GLY A 112 -5.78 11.40 -2.26
N VAL A 113 -5.40 10.27 -1.68
CA VAL A 113 -4.07 9.68 -1.85
C VAL A 113 -3.94 9.04 -3.24
N HIS A 114 -2.81 9.25 -3.91
CA HIS A 114 -2.55 8.66 -5.22
C HIS A 114 -1.99 7.24 -5.13
N THR A 115 -1.04 7.02 -4.20
CA THR A 115 -0.42 5.72 -3.93
C THR A 115 -0.59 5.32 -2.47
N LEU A 116 -1.34 4.26 -2.20
CA LEU A 116 -1.61 3.79 -0.84
C LEU A 116 -1.18 2.34 -0.67
N SER A 117 -0.40 2.06 0.37
CA SER A 117 -0.11 0.70 0.83
C SER A 117 -0.50 0.57 2.29
N ILE A 118 -1.44 -0.33 2.58
CA ILE A 118 -1.84 -0.68 3.93
C ILE A 118 -1.74 -2.20 4.10
N SER A 119 -1.21 -2.66 5.23
CA SER A 119 -1.14 -4.09 5.52
C SER A 119 -1.54 -4.40 6.96
N ASN A 120 -2.10 -5.60 7.15
CA ASN A 120 -2.53 -6.09 8.46
C ASN A 120 -3.63 -5.23 9.11
N CYS A 121 -4.55 -4.66 8.31
CA CYS A 121 -5.71 -3.92 8.81
C CYS A 121 -6.89 -4.87 9.08
N SER A 122 -6.88 -5.58 10.21
CA SER A 122 -7.91 -6.58 10.55
C SER A 122 -9.32 -6.00 10.75
N ARG A 123 -9.46 -4.68 10.91
CA ARG A 123 -10.74 -3.97 11.10
C ARG A 123 -11.26 -3.28 9.84
N LEU A 124 -10.46 -3.21 8.78
CA LEU A 124 -10.87 -2.65 7.49
C LEU A 124 -11.88 -3.58 6.81
N THR A 125 -13.00 -3.03 6.35
CA THR A 125 -14.07 -3.76 5.67
C THR A 125 -14.27 -3.24 4.25
N ASN A 126 -15.21 -3.84 3.52
CA ASN A 126 -15.59 -3.41 2.18
C ASN A 126 -16.01 -1.92 2.14
N THR A 127 -16.65 -1.41 3.20
CA THR A 127 -17.06 -0.01 3.30
C THR A 127 -15.86 0.94 3.22
N GLY A 128 -14.72 0.56 3.80
CA GLY A 128 -13.50 1.36 3.74
C GLY A 128 -12.96 1.51 2.31
N LEU A 129 -13.16 0.52 1.45
CA LEU A 129 -12.71 0.54 0.06
C LEU A 129 -13.46 1.57 -0.80
N ALA A 130 -14.70 1.92 -0.44
CA ALA A 130 -15.47 2.95 -1.14
C ALA A 130 -14.76 4.30 -1.13
N TYR A 131 -14.04 4.62 -0.05
CA TYR A 131 -13.27 5.85 0.09
C TYR A 131 -11.97 5.85 -0.73
N LEU A 132 -11.54 4.70 -1.26
CA LEU A 132 -10.29 4.54 -2.00
C LEU A 132 -10.49 4.46 -3.52
N SER A 133 -11.68 4.77 -4.01
CA SER A 133 -12.06 4.66 -5.43
C SER A 133 -11.24 5.56 -6.38
N ASN A 134 -10.60 6.62 -5.86
CA ASN A 134 -9.75 7.52 -6.64
C ASN A 134 -8.24 7.21 -6.53
N VAL A 135 -7.85 6.19 -5.75
CA VAL A 135 -6.45 5.79 -5.61
C VAL A 135 -5.98 5.16 -6.92
N HIS A 136 -4.83 5.59 -7.44
CA HIS A 136 -4.30 5.05 -8.69
C HIS A 136 -3.49 3.77 -8.47
N LYS A 137 -2.73 3.72 -7.38
CA LYS A 137 -1.92 2.56 -6.97
C LYS A 137 -2.29 2.15 -5.55
N LEU A 138 -2.91 0.99 -5.41
CA LEU A 138 -3.42 0.52 -4.12
C LEU A 138 -2.85 -0.85 -3.79
N SER A 139 -2.25 -0.97 -2.60
CA SER A 139 -1.82 -2.23 -2.01
C SER A 139 -2.52 -2.42 -0.66
N ILE A 140 -3.41 -3.40 -0.58
CA ILE A 140 -4.08 -3.82 0.66
C ILE A 140 -3.75 -5.28 0.91
N LYS A 141 -2.91 -5.55 1.92
CA LYS A 141 -2.44 -6.91 2.20
C LYS A 141 -2.94 -7.43 3.53
N HIS A 142 -3.22 -8.73 3.57
CA HIS A 142 -3.59 -9.43 4.81
C HIS A 142 -4.76 -8.72 5.55
N CYS A 143 -5.79 -8.32 4.79
CA CYS A 143 -6.99 -7.67 5.32
C CYS A 143 -8.16 -8.65 5.29
N VAL A 144 -8.26 -9.42 6.37
CA VAL A 144 -9.09 -10.64 6.48
C VAL A 144 -10.60 -10.43 6.44
N ARG A 145 -11.08 -9.18 6.39
CA ARG A 145 -12.51 -8.84 6.31
C ARG A 145 -12.96 -8.35 4.94
N LEU A 146 -12.04 -8.22 3.99
CA LEU A 146 -12.38 -7.84 2.62
C LEU A 146 -12.92 -9.03 1.84
N THR A 147 -14.02 -8.82 1.13
CA THR A 147 -14.65 -9.85 0.29
C THR A 147 -14.85 -9.33 -1.12
N ASN A 148 -15.40 -10.16 -2.00
CA ASN A 148 -15.72 -9.79 -3.38
C ASN A 148 -16.50 -8.47 -3.51
N ALA A 149 -17.43 -8.19 -2.58
CA ALA A 149 -18.24 -6.98 -2.62
C ALA A 149 -17.40 -5.70 -2.50
N GLY A 150 -16.28 -5.73 -1.77
CA GLY A 150 -15.40 -4.57 -1.64
C GLY A 150 -14.69 -4.19 -2.93
N LEU A 151 -14.52 -5.13 -3.86
CA LEU A 151 -13.85 -4.88 -5.14
C LEU A 151 -14.67 -4.02 -6.10
N GLU A 152 -15.98 -3.88 -5.88
CA GLU A 152 -16.86 -3.06 -6.72
C GLU A 152 -16.44 -1.58 -6.74
N HIS A 153 -15.74 -1.12 -5.70
CA HIS A 153 -15.25 0.24 -5.57
C HIS A 153 -13.88 0.49 -6.21
N LEU A 154 -13.20 -0.55 -6.68
CA LEU A 154 -11.80 -0.48 -7.12
C LEU A 154 -11.64 -0.56 -8.66
N SER A 155 -12.70 -0.28 -9.41
CA SER A 155 -12.71 -0.44 -10.87
C SER A 155 -11.75 0.48 -11.64
N ASN A 156 -11.36 1.61 -11.04
CA ASN A 156 -10.50 2.63 -11.67
C ASN A 156 -9.03 2.52 -11.24
N ILE A 157 -8.68 1.51 -10.45
CA ILE A 157 -7.31 1.33 -9.95
C ILE A 157 -6.44 0.77 -11.06
N TYR A 158 -5.30 1.43 -11.31
CA TYR A 158 -4.38 1.00 -12.35
C TYR A 158 -3.45 -0.12 -11.86
N ASN A 159 -2.90 0.03 -10.64
CA ASN A 159 -2.06 -0.97 -10.00
C ASN A 159 -2.69 -1.40 -8.68
N LEU A 160 -3.12 -2.66 -8.60
CA LEU A 160 -3.81 -3.22 -7.45
C LEU A 160 -3.03 -4.41 -6.88
N ASN A 161 -2.80 -4.39 -5.58
CA ASN A 161 -2.29 -5.53 -4.83
C ASN A 161 -3.27 -5.83 -3.69
N ILE A 162 -3.93 -6.98 -3.75
CA ILE A 162 -4.87 -7.48 -2.73
C ILE A 162 -4.40 -8.84 -2.20
N SER A 163 -3.08 -9.04 -2.15
CA SER A 163 -2.47 -10.29 -1.69
C SER A 163 -2.91 -10.65 -0.26
N GLU A 164 -3.00 -11.95 0.02
CA GLU A 164 -3.39 -12.48 1.35
C GLU A 164 -4.79 -12.03 1.80
N CYS A 165 -5.70 -11.72 0.86
CA CYS A 165 -7.11 -11.43 1.13
C CYS A 165 -7.97 -12.64 0.76
N ASP A 166 -7.94 -13.68 1.61
CA ASP A 166 -8.48 -15.01 1.30
C ASP A 166 -9.99 -15.08 1.03
N TRP A 167 -10.78 -14.09 1.46
CA TRP A 167 -12.22 -14.06 1.21
C TRP A 167 -12.60 -13.51 -0.17
N ILE A 168 -11.61 -13.12 -0.97
CA ILE A 168 -11.76 -12.79 -2.38
C ILE A 168 -11.65 -14.08 -3.20
N THR A 169 -12.57 -14.22 -4.15
CA THR A 169 -12.66 -15.38 -5.04
C THR A 169 -12.79 -14.94 -6.49
N ASP A 170 -12.81 -15.89 -7.42
CA ASP A 170 -12.99 -15.62 -8.85
C ASP A 170 -14.21 -14.70 -9.16
N LYS A 171 -15.25 -14.75 -8.33
CA LYS A 171 -16.45 -13.92 -8.51
C LYS A 171 -16.17 -12.42 -8.36
N GLY A 172 -15.26 -12.03 -7.48
CA GLY A 172 -14.93 -10.61 -7.25
C GLY A 172 -14.12 -10.00 -8.39
N LEU A 173 -13.40 -10.81 -9.16
CA LEU A 173 -12.53 -10.34 -10.25
C LEU A 173 -13.30 -9.67 -11.39
N VAL A 174 -14.62 -9.84 -11.47
CA VAL A 174 -15.50 -9.15 -12.42
C VAL A 174 -15.41 -7.63 -12.33
N HIS A 175 -15.07 -7.09 -11.15
CA HIS A 175 -14.97 -5.65 -10.91
C HIS A 175 -13.60 -5.06 -11.28
N LEU A 176 -12.63 -5.89 -11.67
CA LEU A 176 -11.24 -5.48 -11.86
C LEU A 176 -10.82 -5.42 -13.34
N SER A 177 -11.78 -5.28 -14.26
CA SER A 177 -11.50 -5.25 -15.70
C SER A 177 -10.62 -4.07 -16.13
N GLY A 178 -10.60 -2.97 -15.36
CA GLY A 178 -9.77 -1.79 -15.60
C GLY A 178 -8.33 -1.87 -15.06
N VAL A 179 -8.00 -2.91 -14.29
CA VAL A 179 -6.68 -3.04 -13.64
C VAL A 179 -5.63 -3.46 -14.65
N HIS A 180 -4.50 -2.75 -14.67
CA HIS A 180 -3.37 -3.02 -15.55
C HIS A 180 -2.31 -3.92 -14.90
N ASP A 181 -2.00 -3.67 -13.63
CA ASP A 181 -1.09 -4.49 -12.83
C ASP A 181 -1.82 -5.04 -11.61
N LEU A 182 -1.88 -6.36 -11.49
CA LEU A 182 -2.60 -7.03 -10.40
C LEU A 182 -1.68 -7.97 -9.62
N SER A 183 -1.80 -7.96 -8.30
CA SER A 183 -1.26 -8.99 -7.43
C SER A 183 -2.35 -9.53 -6.52
N ILE A 184 -2.58 -10.84 -6.62
CA ILE A 184 -3.48 -11.62 -5.76
C ILE A 184 -2.72 -12.78 -5.09
N SER A 185 -1.40 -12.64 -4.91
CA SER A 185 -0.57 -13.70 -4.35
C SER A 185 -1.09 -14.15 -2.98
N HIS A 186 -0.96 -15.43 -2.67
CA HIS A 186 -1.50 -16.04 -1.44
C HIS A 186 -3.02 -15.92 -1.27
N CYS A 187 -3.80 -15.60 -2.32
CA CYS A 187 -5.27 -15.68 -2.25
C CYS A 187 -5.71 -17.12 -2.57
N HIS A 188 -5.88 -17.94 -1.53
CA HIS A 188 -6.04 -19.40 -1.68
C HIS A 188 -7.40 -19.84 -2.26
N ASN A 189 -8.38 -18.94 -2.34
CA ASN A 189 -9.71 -19.22 -2.87
C ASN A 189 -9.91 -18.83 -4.34
N ILE A 190 -8.86 -18.36 -5.03
CA ILE A 190 -8.90 -18.08 -6.47
C ILE A 190 -8.47 -19.31 -7.26
N THR A 191 -9.29 -19.69 -8.25
CA THR A 191 -9.10 -20.90 -9.08
C THR A 191 -8.66 -20.58 -10.52
N GLY A 192 -8.73 -19.30 -10.91
CA GLY A 192 -8.41 -18.82 -12.25
C GLY A 192 -9.62 -18.73 -13.19
N LYS A 193 -10.80 -19.22 -12.78
CA LYS A 193 -12.05 -19.08 -13.55
C LYS A 193 -12.46 -17.62 -13.76
N GLY A 194 -12.08 -16.73 -12.86
CA GLY A 194 -12.37 -15.30 -12.94
C GLY A 194 -11.39 -14.53 -13.82
N PHE A 195 -10.31 -15.14 -14.34
CA PHE A 195 -9.31 -14.44 -15.14
C PHE A 195 -9.87 -13.96 -16.49
N VAL A 196 -10.97 -14.54 -16.94
CA VAL A 196 -11.73 -14.07 -18.11
C VAL A 196 -12.19 -12.61 -18.01
N TYR A 197 -12.32 -12.07 -16.79
CA TYR A 197 -12.75 -10.68 -16.59
C TYR A 197 -11.59 -9.66 -16.62
N LEU A 198 -10.34 -10.10 -16.61
CA LEU A 198 -9.15 -9.25 -16.45
C LEU A 198 -8.58 -8.82 -17.81
N SER A 199 -9.40 -8.15 -18.62
CA SER A 199 -9.09 -7.88 -20.04
C SER A 199 -7.95 -6.89 -20.28
N ASN A 200 -7.67 -5.97 -19.35
CA ASN A 200 -6.63 -4.94 -19.50
C ASN A 200 -5.30 -5.29 -18.80
N LEU A 201 -5.17 -6.53 -18.34
CA LEU A 201 -4.07 -6.92 -17.47
C LEU A 201 -2.77 -7.14 -18.26
N HIS A 202 -1.71 -6.46 -17.83
CA HIS A 202 -0.37 -6.54 -18.41
C HIS A 202 0.61 -7.29 -17.51
N THR A 203 0.55 -7.02 -16.20
CA THR A 203 1.36 -7.68 -15.17
C THR A 203 0.46 -8.39 -14.19
N PHE A 204 0.72 -9.67 -13.95
CA PHE A 204 -0.07 -10.46 -12.99
C PHE A 204 0.81 -11.28 -12.06
N ASN A 205 0.63 -11.08 -10.76
CA ASN A 205 1.22 -11.93 -9.74
C ASN A 205 0.15 -12.77 -9.04
N VAL A 206 0.26 -14.08 -9.23
CA VAL A 206 -0.62 -15.07 -8.61
C VAL A 206 0.16 -16.10 -7.78
N SER A 207 1.38 -15.76 -7.36
CA SER A 207 2.23 -16.69 -6.64
C SER A 207 1.57 -17.24 -5.37
N HIS A 208 1.89 -18.48 -5.02
CA HIS A 208 1.32 -19.21 -3.88
C HIS A 208 -0.21 -19.46 -3.95
N CYS A 209 -0.85 -19.26 -5.11
CA CYS A 209 -2.25 -19.59 -5.33
C CYS A 209 -2.41 -21.02 -5.87
N ASN A 210 -2.35 -22.00 -4.97
CA ASN A 210 -2.33 -23.43 -5.27
C ASN A 210 -3.58 -24.00 -6.01
N ARG A 211 -4.66 -23.22 -6.16
CA ARG A 211 -5.88 -23.64 -6.84
C ARG A 211 -5.97 -23.18 -8.30
N ILE A 212 -5.05 -22.34 -8.76
CA ILE A 212 -4.99 -21.89 -10.15
C ILE A 212 -4.55 -23.04 -11.05
N THR A 213 -5.20 -23.17 -12.20
CA THR A 213 -4.94 -24.24 -13.16
C THR A 213 -4.53 -23.68 -14.52
N ASP A 214 -4.03 -24.56 -15.39
CA ASP A 214 -3.75 -24.23 -16.79
C ASP A 214 -4.97 -23.67 -17.54
N GLU A 215 -6.19 -24.11 -17.20
CA GLU A 215 -7.43 -23.57 -17.78
C GLU A 215 -7.62 -22.10 -17.42
N GLY A 216 -7.37 -21.73 -16.16
CA GLY A 216 -7.44 -20.33 -15.72
C GLY A 216 -6.41 -19.46 -16.43
N ILE A 217 -5.15 -19.92 -16.53
CA ILE A 217 -4.08 -19.23 -17.25
C ILE A 217 -4.41 -19.07 -18.74
N ALA A 218 -5.28 -19.92 -19.31
CA ALA A 218 -5.67 -19.81 -20.71
C ALA A 218 -6.40 -18.52 -21.08
N HIS A 219 -6.98 -17.84 -20.10
CA HIS A 219 -7.66 -16.56 -20.30
C HIS A 219 -6.71 -15.35 -20.38
N LEU A 220 -5.43 -15.51 -20.02
CA LEU A 220 -4.45 -14.42 -19.94
C LEU A 220 -3.70 -14.21 -21.26
N ILE A 221 -4.44 -14.01 -22.35
CA ILE A 221 -3.88 -14.05 -23.72
C ILE A 221 -2.86 -12.94 -24.03
N ASP A 222 -3.02 -11.76 -23.42
CA ASP A 222 -2.20 -10.57 -23.69
C ASP A 222 -1.26 -10.21 -22.52
N ILE A 223 -1.07 -11.13 -21.58
CA ILE A 223 -0.20 -10.89 -20.43
C ILE A 223 1.27 -10.80 -20.84
N HIS A 224 1.98 -9.82 -20.29
CA HIS A 224 3.39 -9.58 -20.58
C HIS A 224 4.32 -10.04 -19.47
N ALA A 225 3.86 -9.97 -18.22
CA ALA A 225 4.58 -10.48 -17.07
C ALA A 225 3.63 -11.30 -16.18
N LEU A 226 4.01 -12.54 -15.88
CA LEU A 226 3.19 -13.46 -15.11
C LEU A 226 4.03 -14.21 -14.08
N ASN A 227 3.77 -13.99 -12.80
CA ASN A 227 4.38 -14.76 -11.71
C ASN A 227 3.41 -15.83 -11.19
N VAL A 228 3.76 -17.10 -11.44
CA VAL A 228 3.02 -18.30 -11.00
C VAL A 228 3.87 -19.16 -10.05
N ARG A 229 4.85 -18.57 -9.36
CA ARG A 229 5.69 -19.29 -8.39
C ARG A 229 4.80 -19.95 -7.32
N GLU A 230 5.13 -21.18 -6.93
CA GLU A 230 4.31 -21.98 -6.00
C GLU A 230 2.85 -22.16 -6.45
N CYS A 231 2.57 -22.18 -7.76
CA CYS A 231 1.29 -22.64 -8.32
C CYS A 231 1.46 -24.04 -8.89
N SER A 232 1.36 -25.06 -8.03
CA SER A 232 1.69 -26.46 -8.37
C SER A 232 0.84 -27.09 -9.49
N ARG A 233 -0.27 -26.45 -9.87
CA ARG A 233 -1.21 -26.91 -10.91
C ARG A 233 -1.07 -26.15 -12.24
N VAL A 234 -0.08 -25.27 -12.36
CA VAL A 234 0.25 -24.55 -13.60
C VAL A 234 1.48 -25.20 -14.24
N SER A 235 1.33 -25.69 -15.46
CA SER A 235 2.42 -26.34 -16.19
C SER A 235 3.27 -25.32 -16.94
N ILE A 236 4.58 -25.57 -17.01
CA ILE A 236 5.50 -24.77 -17.86
C ILE A 236 5.06 -24.82 -19.33
N LYS A 237 4.46 -25.93 -19.78
CA LYS A 237 3.93 -26.07 -21.14
C LYS A 237 2.85 -25.03 -21.42
N ARG A 238 1.93 -24.80 -20.48
CA ARG A 238 0.87 -23.80 -20.61
C ARG A 238 1.43 -22.38 -20.73
N LEU A 239 2.45 -22.05 -19.95
CA LEU A 239 3.07 -20.72 -19.95
C LEU A 239 3.73 -20.41 -21.30
N LYS A 240 4.36 -21.41 -21.93
CA LYS A 240 4.93 -21.29 -23.28
C LYS A 240 3.89 -21.02 -24.39
N CYS A 241 2.60 -21.26 -24.12
CA CYS A 241 1.53 -20.94 -25.08
C CYS A 241 1.08 -19.47 -25.03
N LEU A 242 1.55 -18.68 -24.04
CA LEU A 242 1.24 -17.26 -23.92
C LEU A 242 2.20 -16.47 -24.81
N LYS A 243 1.69 -15.99 -25.95
CA LYS A 243 2.52 -15.40 -27.01
C LYS A 243 3.20 -14.10 -26.62
N ASN A 244 2.55 -13.31 -25.77
CA ASN A 244 3.00 -11.98 -25.36
C ASN A 244 3.81 -11.99 -24.05
N LEU A 245 4.02 -13.16 -23.43
CA LEU A 245 4.72 -13.29 -22.16
C LEU A 245 6.22 -13.05 -22.35
N VAL A 246 6.73 -11.97 -21.75
CA VAL A 246 8.14 -11.57 -21.80
C VAL A 246 8.88 -11.94 -20.51
N ARG A 247 8.17 -11.93 -19.37
CA ARG A 247 8.77 -12.20 -18.04
C ARG A 247 7.95 -13.20 -17.25
N MET A 248 8.63 -14.20 -16.68
CA MET A 248 8.06 -15.26 -15.86
C MET A 248 8.80 -15.38 -14.53
#